data_AF-A0A6N7WNV6-F1
#
_entry.id   AF-A0A6N7WNV6-F1
#
_cell.length_a   1.000
_cell.length_b   1.000
_cell.length_c   1.000
_cell.angle_alpha   90.00
_cell.angle_beta   90.00
_cell.angle_gamma   90.00
#
_symmetry.space_group_name_H-M   'P 1'
#
loop_
_entity.id
_entity.type
_entity.pdbx_description
1 polymer ?
#
loop_
_entity_poly.entity_id
_entity_poly.type
_entity_poly.pdbx_seq_one_letter_code
_entity_poly.pdbx_strand_id
1 'polypeptide(L)'
;MRGDIVSNDDKWIYEWLGWDAVSPHDIKTVMDGLQPEETLTVLVNSGGGSVMAAQEIYSMLRGRKDVEIKIQSMAGSAASVIAMANHSEISPVAMLMIHNVSMSGASGDYHDMQKNAEILKKMNSALASAYVEKTGKTEEEILKMMDRETWINANQALELGFVDAITQDSVVMVNTVSGMRLTDEIRQQVTAEKQAKDREEEEKKLLLYDLDFYGV
;
A
#
# COMPACT_ATOMS: atom_id res chain seq x y z
N MET A 1 0.87 4.78 7.52
CA MET A 1 0.60 4.46 6.11
C MET A 1 -0.40 5.44 5.52
N ARG A 2 0.08 6.41 4.74
CA ARG A 2 -0.75 7.38 4.00
C ARG A 2 -0.47 7.25 2.51
N GLY A 3 -1.50 7.37 1.69
CA GLY A 3 -1.38 7.28 0.23
C GLY A 3 -1.27 5.84 -0.30
N ASP A 4 -0.71 5.69 -1.49
CA ASP A 4 -0.66 4.41 -2.19
C ASP A 4 0.36 3.44 -1.58
N ILE A 5 0.05 2.15 -1.62
CA ILE A 5 1.01 1.09 -1.28
C ILE A 5 1.84 0.78 -2.52
N VAL A 6 3.16 0.91 -2.42
CA VAL A 6 4.08 0.85 -3.56
C VAL A 6 5.23 -0.11 -3.30
N SER A 7 5.86 -0.58 -4.37
CA SER A 7 7.13 -1.30 -4.26
C SER A 7 8.25 -0.36 -3.79
N ASN A 8 9.33 -0.92 -3.23
CA ASN A 8 10.51 -0.14 -2.89
C ASN A 8 11.11 0.55 -4.14
N ASP A 9 11.02 -0.11 -5.30
CA ASP A 9 11.57 0.37 -6.57
C ASP A 9 10.80 1.57 -7.14
N ASP A 10 9.50 1.69 -6.82
CA ASP A 10 8.66 2.79 -7.31
C ASP A 10 8.59 3.97 -6.33
N LYS A 11 8.97 3.77 -5.06
CA LYS A 11 8.83 4.76 -4.00
C LYS A 11 9.43 6.12 -4.36
N TRP A 12 10.62 6.15 -4.95
CA TRP A 12 11.32 7.38 -5.33
C TRP A 12 10.54 8.23 -6.36
N ILE A 13 9.69 7.60 -7.19
CA ILE A 13 8.87 8.31 -8.18
C ILE A 13 7.76 9.10 -7.47
N TYR A 14 7.15 8.50 -6.45
CA TYR A 14 6.14 9.17 -5.63
C TYR A 14 6.77 10.35 -4.88
N GLU A 15 7.97 10.15 -4.31
CA GLU A 15 8.72 11.23 -3.66
C GLU A 15 9.06 12.36 -4.63
N TRP A 16 9.48 12.04 -5.85
CA TRP A 16 9.76 13.01 -6.91
C TRP A 16 8.54 13.86 -7.26
N LEU A 17 7.35 13.23 -7.32
CA LEU A 17 6.09 13.89 -7.64
C LEU A 17 5.44 14.58 -6.44
N GLY A 18 6.01 14.44 -5.23
CA GLY A 18 5.40 14.93 -4.00
C GLY A 18 4.11 14.20 -3.63
N TRP A 19 3.97 12.95 -4.06
CA TRP A 19 2.81 12.10 -3.79
C TRP A 19 3.03 11.27 -2.54
N ASP A 20 1.97 11.13 -1.74
CA ASP A 20 1.98 10.26 -0.58
C ASP A 20 1.98 8.79 -1.02
N ALA A 21 2.94 8.03 -0.51
CA ALA A 21 3.01 6.60 -0.69
C ALA A 21 3.72 5.93 0.48
N VAL A 22 3.53 4.63 0.62
CA VAL A 22 4.22 3.79 1.60
C VAL A 22 4.75 2.52 0.96
N SER A 23 6.00 2.19 1.27
CA SER A 23 6.69 1.01 0.81
C SER A 23 7.01 0.04 1.97
N PRO A 24 7.30 -1.24 1.67
CA PRO A 24 7.82 -2.17 2.68
C PRO A 24 9.06 -1.65 3.42
N HIS A 25 9.97 -0.97 2.72
CA HIS A 25 11.17 -0.38 3.31
C HIS A 25 10.86 0.71 4.35
N ASP A 26 9.81 1.52 4.13
CA ASP A 26 9.39 2.54 5.10
C ASP A 26 8.96 1.90 6.43
N ILE A 27 8.16 0.82 6.34
CA ILE A 27 7.70 0.08 7.53
C ILE A 27 8.88 -0.57 8.25
N LYS A 28 9.76 -1.22 7.49
CA LYS A 28 10.97 -1.84 8.05
C LYS A 28 11.85 -0.82 8.78
N THR A 29 12.06 0.35 8.19
CA THR A 29 12.88 1.41 8.79
C THR A 29 12.31 1.88 10.12
N VAL A 30 10.98 2.05 10.22
CA VAL A 30 10.32 2.38 11.49
C VAL A 30 10.49 1.25 12.50
N MET A 31 10.28 0.00 12.08
CA MET A 31 10.43 -1.18 12.95
C MET A 31 11.86 -1.34 13.49
N ASP A 32 12.87 -1.13 12.66
CA ASP A 32 14.29 -1.22 13.06
C ASP A 32 14.67 -0.14 14.09
N GLY A 33 13.91 0.97 14.16
CA GLY A 33 14.13 2.07 15.11
C GLY A 33 13.42 1.92 16.46
N LEU A 34 12.51 0.94 16.60
CA LEU A 34 11.72 0.75 17.82
C LEU A 34 12.62 0.35 19.00
N GLN A 35 12.34 0.94 20.16
CA GLN A 35 12.98 0.55 21.40
C GLN A 35 12.33 -0.70 22.01
N PRO A 36 13.01 -1.44 22.90
CA PRO A 36 12.39 -2.51 23.66
C PRO A 36 11.12 -2.03 24.38
N GLU A 37 10.05 -2.82 24.34
CA GLU A 37 8.72 -2.53 24.91
C GLU A 37 7.94 -1.39 24.22
N GLU A 38 8.47 -0.80 23.14
CA GLU A 38 7.73 0.17 22.35
C GLU A 38 6.71 -0.54 21.45
N THR A 39 5.47 -0.03 21.40
CA THR A 39 4.42 -0.55 20.53
C THR A 39 4.36 0.26 19.24
N LEU A 40 4.46 -0.41 18.11
CA LEU A 40 4.25 0.17 16.79
C LEU A 40 2.75 0.37 16.54
N THR A 41 2.32 1.63 16.50
CA THR A 41 0.97 1.98 16.06
C THR A 41 0.96 2.30 14.56
N VAL A 42 0.36 1.43 13.75
CA VAL A 42 0.22 1.63 12.31
C VAL A 42 -1.07 2.38 12.02
N LEU A 43 -0.94 3.68 11.74
CA LEU A 43 -2.06 4.51 11.30
C LEU A 43 -2.32 4.29 9.81
N VAL A 44 -3.51 3.78 9.45
CA VAL A 44 -3.88 3.45 8.07
C VAL A 44 -4.85 4.49 7.50
N ASN A 45 -4.44 5.07 6.37
CA ASN A 45 -5.30 5.86 5.49
C ASN A 45 -4.87 5.67 4.03
N SER A 46 -5.31 4.57 3.43
CA SER A 46 -4.89 4.16 2.09
C SER A 46 -5.99 3.46 1.32
N GLY A 47 -6.07 3.76 0.02
CA GLY A 47 -6.95 3.07 -0.92
C GLY A 47 -6.40 1.73 -1.45
N GLY A 48 -5.19 1.36 -1.06
CA GLY A 48 -4.51 0.16 -1.54
C GLY A 48 -3.34 0.47 -2.47
N GLY A 49 -3.01 -0.47 -3.36
CA GLY A 49 -1.88 -0.35 -4.27
C GLY A 49 -1.31 -1.72 -4.64
N SER A 50 0.02 -1.82 -4.65
CA SER A 50 0.75 -3.05 -4.96
C SER A 50 0.40 -4.18 -4.01
N VAL A 51 -0.11 -5.28 -4.57
CA VAL A 51 -0.44 -6.51 -3.82
C VAL A 51 0.78 -7.13 -3.17
N MET A 52 1.90 -7.22 -3.90
CA MET A 52 3.13 -7.83 -3.40
C MET A 52 3.71 -7.03 -2.23
N ALA A 53 3.77 -5.70 -2.36
CA ALA A 53 4.22 -4.83 -1.28
C ALA A 53 3.31 -4.96 -0.04
N ALA A 54 2.00 -5.07 -0.25
CA ALA A 54 1.07 -5.27 0.86
C ALA A 54 1.22 -6.63 1.54
N GLN A 55 1.47 -7.71 0.80
CA GLN A 55 1.75 -9.04 1.37
C GLN A 55 3.03 -9.03 2.21
N GLU A 56 4.06 -8.30 1.77
CA GLU A 56 5.29 -8.14 2.54
C GLU A 56 5.03 -7.36 3.84
N ILE A 57 4.34 -6.23 3.77
CA ILE A 57 3.97 -5.43 4.95
C ILE A 57 3.09 -6.25 5.91
N TYR A 58 2.08 -6.94 5.40
CA TYR A 58 1.25 -7.86 6.18
C TYR A 58 2.10 -8.89 6.92
N SER A 59 3.04 -9.52 6.21
CA SER A 59 3.93 -10.55 6.79
C SER A 59 4.86 -9.98 7.86
N MET A 60 5.33 -8.75 7.70
CA MET A 60 6.15 -8.06 8.72
C MET A 60 5.37 -7.79 10.01
N LEU A 61 4.09 -7.43 9.90
CA LEU A 61 3.26 -7.00 11.03
C LEU A 61 2.53 -8.16 11.73
N ARG A 62 2.24 -9.25 11.00
CA ARG A 62 1.36 -10.31 11.45
C ARG A 62 1.87 -11.07 12.67
N GLY A 63 1.00 -11.26 13.66
CA GLY A 63 1.25 -12.11 14.83
C GLY A 63 2.25 -11.53 15.84
N ARG A 64 2.70 -10.30 15.63
CA ARG A 64 3.52 -9.54 16.57
C ARG A 64 2.69 -9.09 17.77
N LYS A 65 3.30 -8.96 18.95
CA LYS A 65 2.60 -8.48 20.16
C LYS A 65 2.74 -6.97 20.37
N ASP A 66 3.71 -6.37 19.71
CA ASP A 66 4.09 -4.96 19.79
C ASP A 66 3.57 -4.16 18.59
N VAL A 67 2.46 -4.60 17.97
CA VAL A 67 1.86 -3.93 16.82
C VAL A 67 0.37 -3.77 17.05
N GLU A 68 -0.09 -2.53 16.87
CA GLU A 68 -1.52 -2.18 16.82
C GLU A 68 -1.80 -1.41 15.54
N ILE A 69 -2.98 -1.61 14.97
CA ILE A 69 -3.39 -0.99 13.71
C ILE A 69 -4.60 -0.08 13.98
N LYS A 70 -4.57 1.16 13.47
CA LYS A 70 -5.70 2.09 13.58
C LYS A 70 -6.08 2.63 12.20
N ILE A 71 -7.29 2.29 11.74
CA ILE A 71 -7.84 2.74 10.46
C ILE A 71 -8.54 4.08 10.70
N GLN A 72 -7.96 5.16 10.17
CA GLN A 72 -8.40 6.52 10.49
C GLN A 72 -9.49 7.05 9.56
N SER A 73 -9.39 6.71 8.27
CA SER A 73 -10.33 7.17 7.24
C SER A 73 -10.67 6.06 6.26
N MET A 74 -9.66 5.36 5.72
CA MET A 74 -9.90 4.28 4.78
C MET A 74 -8.80 3.22 4.86
N ALA A 75 -9.19 1.95 4.79
CA ALA A 75 -8.29 0.89 4.36
C ALA A 75 -8.99 0.09 3.25
N GLY A 76 -8.63 0.36 2.00
CA GLY A 76 -9.20 -0.30 0.83
C GLY A 76 -8.22 -1.22 0.12
N SER A 77 -8.75 -2.25 -0.53
CA SER A 77 -7.99 -3.17 -1.38
C SER A 77 -6.76 -3.75 -0.66
N ALA A 78 -5.55 -3.54 -1.16
CA ALA A 78 -4.34 -4.07 -0.53
C ALA A 78 -4.12 -3.52 0.90
N ALA A 79 -4.62 -2.32 1.21
CA ALA A 79 -4.51 -1.73 2.53
C ALA A 79 -5.41 -2.40 3.56
N SER A 80 -6.60 -2.89 3.17
CA SER A 80 -7.45 -3.65 4.09
C SER A 80 -6.78 -4.96 4.48
N VAL A 81 -6.06 -5.64 3.58
CA VAL A 81 -5.28 -6.84 3.92
C VAL A 81 -4.27 -6.53 5.03
N ILE A 82 -3.46 -5.48 4.86
CA ILE A 82 -2.50 -5.06 5.88
C ILE A 82 -3.20 -4.75 7.21
N ALA A 83 -4.36 -4.09 7.16
CA ALA A 83 -5.10 -3.75 8.36
C ALA A 83 -5.57 -4.97 9.17
N MET A 84 -5.68 -6.14 8.54
CA MET A 84 -6.04 -7.39 9.22
C MET A 84 -4.84 -8.10 9.88
N ALA A 85 -3.60 -7.59 9.74
CA ALA A 85 -2.41 -8.30 10.19
C ALA A 85 -2.35 -8.49 11.72
N ASN A 86 -2.96 -7.59 12.48
CA ASN A 86 -2.88 -7.60 13.94
C ASN A 86 -4.17 -7.07 14.58
N HIS A 87 -4.14 -6.80 15.89
CA HIS A 87 -5.20 -6.04 16.55
C HIS A 87 -5.41 -4.71 15.83
N SER A 88 -6.66 -4.42 15.53
CA SER A 88 -7.07 -3.38 14.60
C SER A 88 -8.30 -2.66 15.13
N GLU A 89 -8.21 -1.34 15.18
CA GLU A 89 -9.34 -0.46 15.47
C GLU A 89 -9.72 0.36 14.24
N ILE A 90 -10.98 0.75 14.17
CA ILE A 90 -11.49 1.62 13.10
C ILE A 90 -12.16 2.87 13.66
N SER A 91 -11.86 4.02 13.08
CA SER A 91 -12.57 5.26 13.33
C SER A 91 -14.06 5.13 12.97
N PRO A 92 -15.01 5.71 13.73
CA PRO A 92 -16.44 5.61 13.45
C PRO A 92 -16.87 6.08 12.05
N VAL A 93 -16.08 6.97 11.43
CA VAL A 93 -16.34 7.53 10.09
C VAL A 93 -15.51 6.87 8.99
N ALA A 94 -14.67 5.90 9.34
CA ALA A 94 -13.81 5.23 8.38
C ALA A 94 -14.52 4.10 7.64
N MET A 95 -13.96 3.78 6.47
CA MET A 95 -14.46 2.75 5.57
C MET A 95 -13.39 1.70 5.28
N LEU A 96 -13.83 0.44 5.24
CA LEU A 96 -13.09 -0.65 4.62
C LEU A 96 -13.64 -0.91 3.22
N MET A 97 -12.78 -1.34 2.30
CA MET A 97 -13.21 -1.86 1.01
C MET A 97 -12.40 -3.09 0.65
N ILE A 98 -13.08 -4.19 0.31
CA ILE A 98 -12.43 -5.40 -0.19
C ILE A 98 -12.94 -5.72 -1.59
N HIS A 99 -12.03 -6.06 -2.49
CA HIS A 99 -12.34 -6.40 -3.87
C HIS A 99 -11.29 -7.35 -4.45
N ASN A 100 -11.56 -7.88 -5.64
CA ASN A 100 -10.65 -8.76 -6.35
C ASN A 100 -9.33 -8.09 -6.73
N VAL A 101 -8.25 -8.88 -6.76
CA VAL A 101 -6.98 -8.46 -7.32
C VAL A 101 -7.17 -8.14 -8.80
N SER A 102 -6.71 -6.97 -9.20
CA SER A 102 -6.71 -6.51 -10.59
C SER A 102 -5.29 -6.44 -11.12
N MET A 103 -5.11 -6.78 -12.40
CA MET A 103 -3.85 -6.58 -13.12
C MET A 103 -4.05 -5.53 -14.22
N SER A 104 -3.13 -4.58 -14.30
CA SER A 104 -3.06 -3.60 -15.38
C SER A 104 -2.16 -4.11 -16.51
N GLY A 105 -2.42 -3.67 -17.74
CA GLY A 105 -1.52 -3.92 -18.88
C GLY A 105 -1.50 -5.37 -19.40
N ALA A 106 -2.52 -6.17 -19.11
CA ALA A 106 -2.63 -7.52 -19.66
C ALA A 106 -2.79 -7.46 -21.20
N SER A 107 -1.89 -8.13 -21.92
CA SER A 107 -1.92 -8.26 -23.38
C SER A 107 -1.43 -9.64 -23.79
N GLY A 108 -1.89 -10.15 -24.94
CA GLY A 108 -1.52 -11.47 -25.44
C GLY A 108 -2.70 -12.19 -26.09
N ASP A 109 -2.53 -13.47 -26.40
CA ASP A 109 -3.61 -14.29 -26.95
C ASP A 109 -4.53 -14.87 -25.86
N TYR A 110 -5.46 -15.75 -26.24
CA TYR A 110 -6.41 -16.34 -25.30
C TYR A 110 -5.74 -17.23 -24.24
N HIS A 111 -4.59 -17.84 -24.53
CA HIS A 111 -3.83 -18.63 -23.56
C HIS A 111 -3.16 -17.72 -22.53
N ASP A 112 -2.60 -16.59 -22.96
CA ASP A 112 -2.06 -15.58 -22.05
C ASP A 112 -3.15 -15.03 -21.11
N MET A 113 -4.33 -14.71 -21.66
CA MET A 113 -5.45 -14.22 -20.85
C MET A 113 -5.96 -15.27 -19.86
N GLN A 114 -6.03 -16.53 -20.27
CA GLN A 114 -6.42 -17.62 -19.38
C GLN A 114 -5.40 -17.82 -18.25
N LYS A 115 -4.11 -17.81 -18.56
CA LYS A 115 -3.03 -17.91 -17.57
C LYS A 115 -3.09 -16.75 -16.57
N ASN A 116 -3.31 -15.54 -17.07
CA ASN A 116 -3.47 -14.34 -16.26
C ASN A 116 -4.66 -14.44 -15.30
N ALA A 117 -5.82 -14.92 -15.77
CA ALA A 117 -6.97 -15.16 -14.92
C ALA A 117 -6.68 -16.19 -13.80
N GLU A 118 -5.96 -17.28 -14.13
CA GLU A 118 -5.56 -18.28 -13.12
C GLU A 118 -4.59 -17.71 -12.07
N ILE A 119 -3.68 -16.82 -12.47
CA ILE A 119 -2.80 -16.11 -11.54
C ILE A 119 -3.61 -15.22 -10.61
N LEU A 120 -4.55 -14.43 -11.15
CA LEU A 120 -5.41 -13.54 -10.35
C LEU A 120 -6.26 -14.31 -9.35
N LYS A 121 -6.84 -15.46 -9.73
CA LYS A 121 -7.57 -16.34 -8.79
C LYS A 121 -6.69 -16.82 -7.63
N LYS A 122 -5.45 -17.20 -7.92
CA LYS A 122 -4.49 -17.60 -6.87
C LYS A 122 -4.14 -16.44 -5.94
N MET A 123 -3.97 -15.24 -6.49
CA MET A 123 -3.73 -14.04 -5.68
C MET A 123 -4.95 -13.69 -4.81
N ASN A 124 -6.17 -13.82 -5.33
CA ASN A 124 -7.39 -13.65 -4.55
C ASN A 124 -7.44 -14.61 -3.35
N SER A 125 -7.23 -15.90 -3.57
CA SER A 125 -7.20 -16.91 -2.50
C SER A 125 -6.10 -16.62 -1.46
N ALA A 126 -4.91 -16.21 -1.92
CA ALA A 126 -3.80 -15.85 -1.04
C ALA A 126 -4.14 -14.63 -0.15
N LEU A 127 -4.75 -13.56 -0.70
CA LEU A 127 -5.17 -12.40 0.09
C LEU A 127 -6.39 -12.72 0.97
N ALA A 128 -7.31 -13.55 0.49
CA ALA A 128 -8.50 -13.96 1.23
C ALA A 128 -8.13 -14.65 2.56
N SER A 129 -6.98 -15.34 2.60
CA SER A 129 -6.47 -15.99 3.81
C SER A 129 -6.31 -15.02 4.99
N ALA A 130 -5.92 -13.76 4.74
CA ALA A 130 -5.81 -12.74 5.79
C ALA A 130 -7.19 -12.37 6.37
N TYR A 131 -8.21 -12.24 5.51
CA TYR A 131 -9.58 -11.96 5.96
C TYR A 131 -10.20 -13.16 6.66
N VAL A 132 -9.96 -14.38 6.18
CA VAL A 132 -10.43 -15.63 6.81
C VAL A 132 -9.87 -15.73 8.22
N GLU A 133 -8.57 -15.52 8.38
CA GLU A 133 -7.92 -15.56 9.69
C GLU A 133 -8.50 -14.50 10.64
N LYS A 134 -8.73 -13.29 10.15
CA LYS A 134 -9.21 -12.17 10.97
C LYS A 134 -10.68 -12.30 11.37
N THR A 135 -11.53 -12.67 10.42
CA THR A 135 -13.00 -12.67 10.57
C THR A 135 -13.57 -14.00 11.04
N GLY A 136 -12.83 -15.10 10.88
CA GLY A 136 -13.33 -16.47 11.08
C GLY A 136 -14.35 -16.94 10.04
N LYS A 137 -14.61 -16.15 8.99
CA LYS A 137 -15.49 -16.52 7.87
C LYS A 137 -14.83 -17.56 6.97
N THR A 138 -15.64 -18.28 6.21
CA THR A 138 -15.11 -19.21 5.20
C THR A 138 -14.45 -18.45 4.05
N GLU A 139 -13.48 -19.10 3.39
CA GLU A 139 -12.84 -18.54 2.19
C GLU A 139 -13.88 -18.22 1.10
N GLU A 140 -14.89 -19.07 0.92
CA GLU A 140 -15.98 -18.84 -0.06
C GLU A 140 -16.76 -17.55 0.22
N GLU A 141 -17.10 -17.28 1.49
CA GLU A 141 -17.79 -16.06 1.89
C GLU A 141 -16.94 -14.83 1.60
N ILE A 142 -15.65 -14.88 1.95
CA ILE A 142 -14.70 -13.78 1.69
C ILE A 142 -14.55 -13.54 0.20
N LEU A 143 -14.31 -14.58 -0.60
CA LEU A 143 -14.16 -14.45 -2.05
C LEU A 143 -15.42 -13.86 -2.69
N LYS A 144 -16.61 -14.25 -2.22
CA LYS A 144 -17.88 -13.68 -2.69
C LYS A 144 -18.04 -12.21 -2.33
N MET A 145 -17.51 -11.77 -1.18
CA MET A 145 -17.48 -10.35 -0.83
C MET A 145 -16.48 -9.58 -1.71
N MET A 146 -15.32 -10.16 -1.99
CA MET A 146 -14.32 -9.57 -2.90
C MET A 146 -14.87 -9.46 -4.33
N ASP A 147 -15.58 -10.47 -4.82
CA ASP A 147 -16.23 -10.45 -6.15
C ASP A 147 -17.23 -9.30 -6.31
N ARG A 148 -17.86 -8.87 -5.21
CA ARG A 148 -18.88 -7.82 -5.22
C ARG A 148 -18.32 -6.41 -5.09
N GLU A 149 -17.02 -6.26 -4.84
CA GLU A 149 -16.43 -5.02 -4.32
C GLU A 149 -17.24 -4.50 -3.11
N THR A 150 -16.92 -5.03 -1.93
CA THR A 150 -17.71 -4.75 -0.74
C THR A 150 -17.12 -3.57 0.04
N TRP A 151 -17.92 -2.52 0.19
CA TRP A 151 -17.66 -1.39 1.07
C TRP A 151 -18.31 -1.63 2.44
N ILE A 152 -17.54 -1.45 3.51
CA ILE A 152 -17.89 -1.85 4.88
C ILE A 152 -17.60 -0.67 5.81
N ASN A 153 -18.62 -0.15 6.47
CA ASN A 153 -18.44 0.91 7.48
C ASN A 153 -17.91 0.36 8.82
N ALA A 154 -17.55 1.23 9.76
CA ALA A 154 -17.01 0.86 11.07
C ALA A 154 -17.86 -0.18 11.85
N ASN A 155 -19.18 0.02 11.92
CA ASN A 155 -20.07 -0.90 12.64
C ASN A 155 -20.13 -2.27 11.98
N GLN A 156 -20.26 -2.29 10.64
CA GLN A 156 -20.25 -3.54 9.88
C GLN A 156 -18.90 -4.24 9.97
N ALA A 157 -17.80 -3.50 9.98
CA ALA A 157 -16.46 -4.05 10.10
C ALA A 157 -16.31 -4.79 11.43
N LEU A 158 -16.79 -4.21 12.53
CA LEU A 158 -16.80 -4.84 13.84
C LEU A 158 -17.72 -6.07 13.88
N GLU A 159 -18.96 -5.93 13.40
CA GLU A 159 -19.95 -7.02 13.36
C GLU A 159 -19.47 -8.22 12.53
N LEU A 160 -18.81 -7.95 11.40
CA LEU A 160 -18.29 -8.97 10.50
C LEU A 160 -16.91 -9.49 10.91
N GLY A 161 -16.29 -8.94 11.95
CA GLY A 161 -14.99 -9.36 12.48
C GLY A 161 -13.78 -8.91 11.65
N PHE A 162 -13.91 -7.89 10.80
CA PHE A 162 -12.75 -7.31 10.10
C PHE A 162 -11.90 -6.45 11.02
N VAL A 163 -12.47 -5.96 12.13
CA VAL A 163 -11.76 -5.17 13.14
C VAL A 163 -12.17 -5.64 14.52
N ASP A 164 -11.35 -5.33 15.52
CA ASP A 164 -11.56 -5.79 16.90
C ASP A 164 -12.31 -4.75 17.74
N ALA A 165 -12.18 -3.46 17.38
CA ALA A 165 -12.87 -2.37 18.06
C ALA A 165 -13.13 -1.18 17.15
N ILE A 166 -14.04 -0.31 17.59
CA ILE A 166 -14.21 1.03 17.05
C ILE A 166 -13.45 1.98 17.98
N THR A 167 -12.54 2.78 17.41
CA THR A 167 -11.70 3.72 18.16
C THR A 167 -12.55 4.75 18.91
N GLN A 168 -12.20 4.99 20.18
CA GLN A 168 -12.82 6.04 21.02
C GLN A 168 -11.97 7.31 21.14
N ASP A 169 -10.70 7.24 20.70
CA ASP A 169 -9.76 8.35 20.73
C ASP A 169 -10.05 9.41 19.66
N SER A 170 -9.53 10.62 19.86
CA SER A 170 -9.56 11.67 18.84
C SER A 170 -8.86 11.21 17.56
N VAL A 171 -9.60 11.24 16.44
CA VAL A 171 -9.07 10.90 15.11
C VAL A 171 -8.01 11.93 14.70
N VAL A 172 -6.82 11.48 14.29
CA VAL A 172 -5.86 12.38 13.63
C VAL A 172 -6.34 12.60 12.20
N MET A 173 -6.75 13.83 11.90
CA MET A 173 -7.18 14.19 10.55
C MET A 173 -6.02 14.05 9.58
N VAL A 174 -6.14 13.10 8.65
CA VAL A 174 -5.17 12.85 7.59
C VAL A 174 -5.88 12.90 6.25
N ASN A 175 -5.42 13.77 5.33
CA ASN A 175 -5.92 13.80 3.95
C ASN A 175 -5.19 12.74 3.12
N THR A 176 -5.93 11.94 2.34
CA THR A 176 -5.39 11.03 1.31
C THR A 176 -6.13 11.33 0.02
N VAL A 177 -5.41 11.61 -1.06
CA VAL A 177 -5.98 11.66 -2.41
C VAL A 177 -6.00 10.23 -2.94
N SER A 178 -7.17 9.60 -2.92
CA SER A 178 -7.36 8.30 -3.57
C SER A 178 -7.52 8.50 -5.08
N GLY A 179 -6.75 7.78 -5.90
CA GLY A 179 -6.93 7.73 -7.36
C GLY A 179 -5.77 8.24 -8.22
N MET A 180 -4.71 8.81 -7.64
CA MET A 180 -3.46 9.08 -8.37
C MET A 180 -2.55 7.86 -8.32
N ARG A 181 -2.74 6.93 -9.27
CA ARG A 181 -1.87 5.75 -9.39
C ARG A 181 -0.72 6.02 -10.35
N LEU A 182 0.48 5.53 -10.01
CA LEU A 182 1.61 5.50 -10.93
C LEU A 182 1.27 4.62 -12.14
N THR A 183 1.15 5.23 -13.32
CA THR A 183 1.03 4.53 -14.60
C THR A 183 2.40 4.31 -15.22
N ASP A 184 2.50 3.39 -16.18
CA ASP A 184 3.73 3.17 -16.95
C ASP A 184 4.16 4.43 -17.71
N GLU A 185 3.19 5.20 -18.22
CA GLU A 185 3.46 6.48 -18.90
C GLU A 185 4.10 7.50 -17.95
N ILE A 186 3.53 7.68 -16.76
CA ILE A 186 4.09 8.59 -15.74
C ILE A 186 5.47 8.11 -15.30
N ARG A 187 5.66 6.80 -15.11
CA ARG A 187 6.96 6.21 -14.77
C ARG A 187 8.01 6.53 -15.82
N GLN A 188 7.69 6.35 -17.10
CA GLN A 188 8.60 6.65 -18.20
C GLN A 188 8.93 8.14 -18.26
N GLN A 189 7.92 9.00 -18.14
CA GLN A 189 8.10 10.45 -18.16
C GLN A 189 9.02 10.92 -17.02
N VAL A 190 8.73 10.54 -15.77
CA VAL A 190 9.53 10.95 -14.60
C VAL A 190 10.96 10.41 -14.71
N THR A 191 11.14 9.18 -15.20
CA THR A 191 12.47 8.61 -15.42
C THR A 191 13.25 9.42 -16.45
N ALA A 192 12.63 9.80 -17.56
CA ALA A 192 13.26 10.61 -18.60
C ALA A 192 13.61 12.03 -18.09
N GLU A 193 12.72 12.66 -17.33
CA GLU A 193 12.93 13.98 -16.71
C GLU A 193 14.08 13.96 -15.71
N LYS A 194 14.15 12.93 -14.85
CA LYS A 194 15.24 12.76 -13.89
C LYS A 194 16.59 12.59 -14.59
N GLN A 195 16.66 11.72 -15.60
CA GLN A 195 17.87 11.54 -16.39
C GLN A 195 18.30 12.82 -17.12
N ALA A 196 17.35 13.64 -17.57
CA ALA A 196 17.68 14.92 -18.19
C ALA A 196 18.28 15.91 -17.19
N LYS A 197 17.72 16.00 -15.98
CA LYS A 197 18.28 16.82 -14.90
C LYS A 197 19.65 16.35 -14.43
N ASP A 198 19.84 15.04 -14.28
CA ASP A 198 21.13 14.48 -13.88
C ASP A 198 22.22 14.81 -14.91
N ARG A 199 21.90 14.72 -16.21
CA ARG A 199 22.81 15.15 -17.29
C ARG A 199 23.13 16.64 -17.23
N GLU A 200 22.12 17.49 -17.01
CA GLU A 200 22.32 18.94 -16.89
C GLU A 200 23.22 19.30 -15.68
N GLU A 201 23.06 18.60 -14.55
CA GLU A 201 23.92 18.76 -13.39
C GLU A 201 25.35 18.29 -13.62
N GLU A 202 25.54 17.18 -14.36
CA GLU A 202 26.86 16.67 -14.74
C GLU A 202 27.56 17.64 -15.71
N GLU A 203 26.85 18.15 -16.72
CA GLU A 203 27.36 19.19 -17.62
C GLU A 203 27.74 20.46 -16.86
N LYS A 204 26.92 20.92 -15.91
CA LYS A 204 27.26 22.07 -15.04
C LYS A 204 28.52 21.82 -14.22
N LYS A 205 28.69 20.61 -13.66
CA LYS A 205 29.91 20.23 -12.91
C LYS A 205 31.13 20.21 -13.81
N LEU A 206 31.02 19.69 -15.03
CA LEU A 206 32.11 19.67 -16.01
C LEU A 206 32.50 21.08 -16.45
N LEU A 207 31.51 21.95 -16.74
CA LEU A 207 31.76 23.35 -17.08
C LEU A 207 32.42 24.13 -15.93
N LEU A 208 32.00 23.90 -14.69
CA LEU A 208 32.63 24.48 -13.50
C LEU A 208 34.06 23.98 -13.32
N TYR A 209 34.29 22.68 -13.52
CA TYR A 209 35.64 22.10 -13.48
C TYR A 209 36.55 22.69 -14.57
N ASP A 210 36.05 22.83 -15.79
CA ASP A 210 36.81 23.44 -16.90
C ASP A 210 37.09 24.92 -16.65
N LEU A 211 36.16 25.66 -16.02
CA LEU A 211 36.38 27.03 -15.55
C LEU A 211 37.47 27.11 -14.46
N ASP A 212 37.48 26.18 -13.50
CA ASP A 212 38.49 26.12 -12.44
C ASP A 212 39.88 25.66 -12.96
N PHE A 213 39.91 24.85 -14.03
CA PHE A 213 41.15 24.26 -14.57
C PHE A 213 41.76 25.08 -15.72
N TYR A 214 40.94 25.75 -16.53
CA TYR A 214 41.35 26.53 -17.71
C TYR A 214 41.00 28.02 -17.63
N GLY A 215 40.39 28.48 -16.54
CA GLY A 215 40.20 29.90 -16.24
C GLY A 215 41.51 30.62 -15.91
N VAL A 216 41.67 31.81 -16.49
CA VAL A 216 42.73 32.81 -16.25
C VAL A 216 42.57 33.48 -14.89
#